data_AF-A0A4Z0Y0R3-F1
#
_entry.id   AF-A0A4Z0Y0R3-F1
#
_cell.length_a   1.000
_cell.length_b   1.000
_cell.length_c   1.000
_cell.angle_alpha   90.00
_cell.angle_beta   90.00
_cell.angle_gamma   90.00
#
_symmetry.space_group_name_H-M   'P 1'
#
loop_
_entity.id
_entity.type
_entity.pdbx_description
1 polymer ?
#
loop_
_entity_poly.entity_id
_entity_poly.type
_entity_poly.pdbx_seq_one_letter_code
_entity_poly.pdbx_strand_id
1 'polypeptide(L)'
;MAEYEPMTIETGAAIGAFIQELHIRGAGGKPVDEETLALRMLAATHASPDYDYTMVRSLNPSDAPVTAAADGGDRFDKLAAMLMGDVKPAATQAAEGNVPKAPPVVVFPSYTNQDVSNNYATLMDATATCQLYANLMQVAQKPEGFNITSEAGLAYNFQAKMAFDAMMGPMAGYYSFGSGLSQTYNDTIPKNQVHAHLLGKLFDGFSFDADTKTKLDAPLSNFVAGLKNIHSQGNPTNTFDFMLRLNLVPRINVTGSDSDPIYVYQPTTYLIYMKIDANTFYQSTSKSGGEDRITFKFSITTTKCELNSRRFEQNRATFDQLFMELTQNNMRTYSELLNTQIKSKESNPGGK
;
A
#
# COMPACT_ATOMS: atom_id res chain seq x y z
N MET A 1 -19.68 -13.93 -6.78
CA MET A 1 -18.93 -13.47 -5.60
C MET A 1 -17.65 -14.29 -5.58
N ALA A 2 -16.47 -13.66 -5.70
CA ALA A 2 -15.24 -14.40 -5.43
C ALA A 2 -15.19 -14.62 -3.91
N GLU A 3 -15.17 -15.88 -3.48
CA GLU A 3 -15.03 -16.23 -2.08
C GLU A 3 -13.73 -15.62 -1.55
N TYR A 4 -13.83 -14.95 -0.41
CA TYR A 4 -12.68 -14.47 0.34
C TYR A 4 -11.94 -15.71 0.82
N GLU A 5 -10.78 -16.03 0.25
CA GLU A 5 -9.86 -16.95 0.91
C GLU A 5 -9.20 -16.18 2.06
N PRO A 6 -9.56 -16.47 3.33
CA PRO A 6 -8.90 -15.86 4.46
C PRO A 6 -7.42 -16.25 4.43
N MET A 7 -6.56 -15.33 4.90
CA MET A 7 -5.15 -15.63 5.14
C MET A 7 -5.06 -16.90 5.98
N THR A 8 -4.40 -17.93 5.46
CA THR A 8 -4.28 -19.19 6.19
C THR A 8 -3.38 -18.98 7.41
N ILE A 9 -3.58 -19.80 8.45
CA ILE A 9 -2.72 -19.78 9.65
C ILE A 9 -1.25 -19.96 9.26
N GLU A 10 -0.97 -20.82 8.27
CA GLU A 10 0.36 -21.10 7.75
C GLU A 10 0.98 -19.86 7.07
N THR A 11 0.21 -19.16 6.23
CA THR A 11 0.65 -17.91 5.60
C THR A 11 0.90 -16.82 6.65
N GLY A 12 0.02 -16.70 7.65
CA GLY A 12 0.20 -15.77 8.77
C GLY A 12 1.47 -16.07 9.58
N ALA A 13 1.75 -17.35 9.84
CA ALA A 13 2.95 -17.79 10.54
C ALA A 13 4.23 -17.51 9.72
N ALA A 14 4.21 -17.76 8.41
CA ALA A 14 5.34 -17.49 7.51
C ALA A 14 5.65 -15.98 7.42
N ILE A 15 4.62 -15.14 7.34
CA ILE A 15 4.76 -13.67 7.38
C ILE A 15 5.33 -13.24 8.73
N GLY A 16 4.81 -13.76 9.84
CA GLY A 16 5.29 -13.43 11.19
C GLY A 16 6.75 -13.83 11.39
N ALA A 17 7.14 -15.01 10.92
CA ALA A 17 8.50 -15.51 10.91
C ALA A 17 9.44 -14.61 10.10
N PHE A 18 9.03 -14.20 8.89
CA PHE A 18 9.83 -13.32 8.04
C PHE A 18 9.99 -11.92 8.66
N ILE A 19 8.92 -11.35 9.24
CA ILE A 19 8.98 -10.08 9.98
C ILE A 19 9.94 -10.20 11.17
N GLN A 20 9.90 -11.30 11.91
CA GLN A 20 10.77 -11.50 13.06
C GLN A 20 12.24 -11.63 12.64
N GLU A 21 12.52 -12.35 11.56
CA GLU A 21 13.89 -12.45 11.02
C GLU A 21 14.40 -11.08 10.56
N LEU A 22 13.56 -10.30 9.87
CA LEU A 22 13.86 -8.92 9.47
C LEU A 22 14.19 -8.04 10.68
N HIS A 23 13.37 -8.08 11.74
CA HIS A 23 13.65 -7.34 12.97
C HIS A 23 14.96 -7.76 13.63
N ILE A 24 15.28 -9.06 13.63
CA ILE A 24 16.53 -9.57 14.21
C ILE A 24 17.73 -9.08 13.40
N ARG A 25 17.68 -9.16 12.07
CA ARG A 25 18.75 -8.64 11.20
C ARG A 25 18.90 -7.12 11.36
N GLY A 26 17.80 -6.37 11.37
CA GLY A 26 17.79 -4.91 11.56
C GLY A 26 18.39 -4.47 12.90
N ALA A 27 18.22 -5.27 13.96
CA ALA A 27 18.85 -5.05 15.27
C ALA A 27 20.34 -5.47 15.34
N GLY A 28 20.95 -5.89 14.23
CA GLY A 28 22.32 -6.41 14.17
C GLY A 28 22.47 -7.84 14.69
N GLY A 29 21.36 -8.56 14.88
CA GLY A 29 21.35 -9.96 15.29
C GLY A 29 21.69 -10.90 14.12
N LYS A 30 22.23 -12.08 14.45
CA LYS A 30 22.47 -13.14 13.46
C LYS A 30 21.13 -13.71 12.96
N PRO A 31 21.03 -14.16 11.69
CA PRO A 31 19.85 -14.87 11.19
C PRO A 31 19.47 -16.00 12.13
N VAL A 32 18.17 -16.12 12.41
CA VAL A 32 17.64 -17.25 13.17
C VAL A 32 17.63 -18.46 12.23
N ASP A 33 18.16 -19.60 12.66
CA ASP A 33 18.06 -20.82 11.86
C ASP A 33 16.59 -21.23 11.65
N GLU A 34 16.32 -21.91 10.55
CA GLU A 34 14.96 -22.30 10.13
C GLU A 34 14.26 -23.20 11.14
N GLU A 35 15.01 -23.97 11.93
CA GLU A 35 14.48 -24.86 12.96
C GLU A 35 13.94 -24.07 14.16
N THR A 36 14.69 -23.07 14.61
CA THR A 36 14.25 -22.12 15.65
C THR A 36 13.09 -21.26 15.16
N LEU A 37 13.06 -20.92 13.87
CA LEU A 37 11.94 -20.22 13.24
C LEU A 37 10.68 -21.10 13.19
N ALA A 38 10.81 -22.37 12.80
CA ALA A 38 9.73 -23.35 12.78
C ALA A 38 9.20 -23.65 14.20
N LEU A 39 10.07 -23.74 15.20
CA LEU A 39 9.68 -23.89 16.61
C LEU A 39 8.92 -22.66 17.13
N ARG A 40 9.29 -21.44 16.70
CA ARG A 40 8.55 -20.22 17.02
C ARG A 40 7.20 -20.15 16.30
N MET A 41 7.12 -20.65 15.07
CA MET A 41 5.85 -20.79 14.32
C MET A 41 4.91 -21.80 15.00
N LEU A 42 5.43 -22.92 15.51
CA LEU A 42 4.69 -23.89 16.32
C LEU A 42 4.22 -23.30 17.67
N ALA A 43 5.04 -22.47 18.32
CA ALA A 43 4.65 -21.81 19.56
C ALA A 43 3.56 -20.74 19.34
N ALA A 44 3.61 -19.98 18.24
CA ALA A 44 2.63 -18.95 17.90
C ALA A 44 1.29 -19.54 17.42
N THR A 45 1.30 -20.70 16.76
CA THR A 45 0.08 -21.40 16.30
C THR A 45 -0.70 -22.10 17.42
N HIS A 46 -0.10 -22.28 18.60
CA HIS A 46 -0.75 -22.84 19.79
C HIS A 46 -1.03 -21.82 20.91
N ALA A 47 -0.74 -20.52 20.72
CA ALA A 47 -0.91 -19.50 21.75
C ALA A 47 -2.36 -19.02 21.87
N SER A 48 -3.05 -19.52 22.90
CA SER A 48 -4.20 -18.86 23.54
C SER A 48 -3.81 -17.44 24.03
N PRO A 49 -4.73 -16.48 24.23
CA PRO A 49 -4.43 -15.04 24.35
C PRO A 49 -3.56 -14.57 25.53
N ASP A 50 -3.14 -15.46 26.43
CA ASP A 50 -2.44 -15.10 27.68
C ASP A 50 -0.99 -15.64 27.72
N TYR A 51 -0.18 -15.42 26.68
CA TYR A 51 1.21 -15.89 26.67
C TYR A 51 2.17 -14.88 27.30
N ASP A 52 2.70 -15.25 28.47
CA ASP A 52 3.78 -14.57 29.17
C ASP A 52 5.13 -14.77 28.43
N TYR A 53 5.72 -13.66 27.96
CA TYR A 53 6.99 -13.64 27.23
C TYR A 53 8.21 -14.07 28.06
N THR A 54 8.07 -14.28 29.37
CA THR A 54 9.19 -14.68 30.25
C THR A 54 9.53 -16.18 30.17
N MET A 55 8.75 -17.00 29.45
CA MET A 55 8.97 -18.45 29.33
C MET A 55 9.82 -18.91 28.14
N VAL A 56 10.44 -18.01 27.37
CA VAL A 56 11.47 -18.42 26.38
C VAL A 56 12.74 -18.83 27.13
N ARG A 57 12.78 -20.11 27.56
CA ARG A 57 13.97 -20.73 28.13
C ARG A 57 15.14 -20.59 27.15
N SER A 58 16.25 -20.04 27.65
CA SER A 58 17.54 -20.09 26.97
C SER A 58 17.93 -21.54 26.70
N LEU A 59 17.98 -21.96 25.44
CA LEU A 59 18.56 -23.24 25.07
C LEU A 59 20.10 -23.16 25.17
N ASN A 60 20.67 -24.19 25.80
CA ASN A 60 22.09 -24.27 26.15
C ASN A 60 23.01 -24.35 24.92
N PRO A 61 24.27 -23.86 24.99
CA PRO A 61 25.13 -23.66 23.83
C PRO A 61 25.88 -24.92 23.33
N SER A 62 25.53 -26.13 23.77
CA SER A 62 26.42 -27.30 23.64
C SER A 62 26.07 -28.33 22.55
N ASP A 63 25.00 -28.15 21.78
CA ASP A 63 24.71 -29.06 20.66
C ASP A 63 25.16 -28.38 19.36
N ALA A 64 26.25 -28.90 18.79
CA ALA A 64 26.88 -28.37 17.59
C ALA A 64 25.90 -28.38 16.40
N PRO A 65 25.86 -27.32 15.56
CA PRO A 65 24.91 -27.25 14.46
C PRO A 65 25.34 -28.19 13.33
N VAL A 66 24.47 -29.14 13.00
CA VAL A 66 24.46 -29.79 11.68
C VAL A 66 23.97 -28.73 10.70
N THR A 67 24.87 -28.26 9.84
CA THR A 67 24.57 -27.25 8.82
C THR A 67 23.65 -27.83 7.74
N ALA A 68 22.39 -27.37 7.69
CA ALA A 68 21.55 -27.44 6.51
C ALA A 68 21.88 -26.27 5.56
N ALA A 69 21.70 -26.51 4.26
CA ALA A 69 22.27 -25.76 3.15
C ALA A 69 21.93 -24.26 3.13
N ALA A 70 22.93 -23.47 2.71
CA ALA A 70 22.78 -22.07 2.37
C ALA A 70 21.93 -21.92 1.09
N ASP A 71 20.64 -21.65 1.22
CA ASP A 71 19.79 -21.09 0.15
C ASP A 71 18.97 -19.88 0.64
N GLY A 72 19.41 -19.21 1.71
CA GLY A 72 18.80 -18.01 2.28
C GLY A 72 19.05 -16.70 1.52
N GLY A 73 19.65 -16.74 0.32
CA GLY A 73 20.06 -15.56 -0.46
C GLY A 73 18.94 -14.93 -1.31
N ASP A 74 17.89 -15.65 -1.68
CA ASP A 74 17.00 -15.22 -2.77
C ASP A 74 15.86 -14.27 -2.33
N ARG A 75 15.25 -14.48 -1.16
CA ARG A 75 14.03 -13.74 -0.75
C ARG A 75 14.28 -12.28 -0.33
N PHE A 76 15.42 -11.99 0.28
CA PHE A 76 15.77 -10.63 0.71
C PHE A 76 16.17 -9.77 -0.48
N ASP A 77 16.93 -10.33 -1.42
CA ASP A 77 17.29 -9.68 -2.68
C ASP A 77 16.05 -9.41 -3.53
N LYS A 78 15.10 -10.35 -3.59
CA LYS A 78 13.78 -10.14 -4.21
C LYS A 78 12.99 -9.01 -3.54
N LEU A 79 12.94 -8.98 -2.21
CA LEU A 79 12.25 -7.93 -1.47
C LEU A 79 12.88 -6.54 -1.74
N ALA A 80 14.21 -6.46 -1.71
CA ALA A 80 14.98 -5.27 -2.06
C ALA A 80 14.70 -4.81 -3.49
N ALA A 81 14.75 -5.73 -4.46
CA ALA A 81 14.46 -5.45 -5.86
C ALA A 81 13.03 -4.95 -6.07
N MET A 82 12.05 -5.53 -5.37
CA MET A 82 10.66 -5.07 -5.42
C MET A 82 10.51 -3.66 -4.84
N LEU A 83 11.11 -3.38 -3.67
CA LEU A 83 11.07 -2.05 -3.07
C LEU A 83 11.65 -0.98 -4.00
N MET A 84 12.78 -1.27 -4.64
CA MET A 84 13.43 -0.37 -5.59
C MET A 84 12.72 -0.33 -6.95
N GLY A 85 11.95 -1.36 -7.31
CA GLY A 85 11.07 -1.35 -8.47
C GLY A 85 9.87 -0.43 -8.26
N ASP A 86 9.33 -0.37 -7.04
CA ASP A 86 8.13 0.40 -6.71
C ASP A 86 8.30 1.92 -6.82
N VAL A 87 9.54 2.42 -6.68
CA VAL A 87 9.85 3.86 -6.85
C VAL A 87 9.97 4.26 -8.32
N LYS A 88 9.97 3.30 -9.25
CA LYS A 88 10.07 3.60 -10.70
C LYS A 88 8.70 4.04 -11.24
N PRO A 89 8.66 4.84 -12.33
CA PRO A 89 7.40 5.14 -13.01
C PRO A 89 6.68 3.87 -13.50
N ALA A 90 5.35 3.90 -13.50
CA ALA A 90 4.49 2.78 -13.91
C ALA A 90 4.84 2.18 -15.29
N ALA A 91 5.18 3.02 -16.27
CA ALA A 91 5.58 2.57 -17.60
C ALA A 91 6.91 1.78 -17.58
N THR A 92 7.86 2.19 -16.73
CA THR A 92 9.12 1.48 -16.52
C THR A 92 8.88 0.15 -15.81
N GLN A 93 8.01 0.12 -14.79
CA GLN A 93 7.62 -1.13 -14.13
C GLN A 93 7.04 -2.13 -15.14
N ALA A 94 6.09 -1.70 -15.97
CA ALA A 94 5.51 -2.54 -17.03
C ALA A 94 6.58 -3.06 -18.02
N ALA A 95 7.50 -2.20 -18.46
CA ALA A 95 8.56 -2.56 -19.40
C ALA A 95 9.54 -3.60 -18.81
N GLU A 96 9.71 -3.60 -17.49
CA GLU A 96 10.51 -4.58 -16.74
C GLU A 96 9.72 -5.86 -16.39
N GLY A 97 8.47 -5.99 -16.85
CA GLY A 97 7.62 -7.14 -16.56
C GLY A 97 6.96 -7.12 -15.18
N ASN A 98 7.13 -6.04 -14.42
CA ASN A 98 6.47 -5.85 -13.13
C ASN A 98 5.06 -5.31 -13.33
N VAL A 99 4.13 -5.69 -12.44
CA VAL A 99 2.79 -5.09 -12.40
C VAL A 99 2.91 -3.63 -11.99
N PRO A 100 2.48 -2.68 -12.83
CA PRO A 100 2.51 -1.27 -12.46
C PRO A 100 1.69 -0.98 -11.21
N LYS A 101 2.28 -0.24 -10.27
CA LYS A 101 1.60 0.27 -9.08
C LYS A 101 1.27 1.75 -9.22
N ALA A 102 0.10 2.15 -8.72
CA ALA A 102 -0.23 3.56 -8.58
C ALA A 102 0.66 4.16 -7.46
N PRO A 103 1.36 5.27 -7.71
CA PRO A 103 2.17 5.88 -6.67
C PRO A 103 1.24 6.36 -5.55
N PRO A 104 1.61 6.18 -4.28
CA PRO A 104 0.91 6.83 -3.19
C PRO A 104 0.98 8.35 -3.37
N VAL A 105 -0.13 9.02 -3.08
CA VAL A 105 -0.21 10.47 -3.23
C VAL A 105 -0.36 11.11 -1.86
N VAL A 106 0.43 12.14 -1.61
CA VAL A 106 0.31 12.95 -0.40
C VAL A 106 -0.01 14.37 -0.81
N VAL A 107 -1.15 14.89 -0.33
CA VAL A 107 -1.56 16.27 -0.60
C VAL A 107 -1.22 17.13 0.60
N PHE A 108 -0.25 18.01 0.43
CA PHE A 108 0.15 19.00 1.40
C PHE A 108 -0.92 20.09 1.46
N PRO A 109 -1.53 20.35 2.63
CA PRO A 109 -2.50 21.42 2.75
C PRO A 109 -1.80 22.78 2.71
N SER A 110 -2.53 23.80 2.31
CA SER A 110 -1.98 25.12 1.99
C SER A 110 -1.53 25.97 3.16
N TYR A 111 -1.83 25.58 4.41
CA TYR A 111 -1.53 26.38 5.60
C TYR A 111 -0.16 26.07 6.20
N THR A 112 0.50 27.11 6.72
CA THR A 112 1.84 27.04 7.31
C THR A 112 1.77 26.69 8.81
N ASN A 113 2.01 25.42 9.14
CA ASN A 113 2.15 24.96 10.53
C ASN A 113 3.20 23.84 10.59
N GLN A 114 4.11 23.89 11.57
CA GLN A 114 5.19 22.89 11.69
C GLN A 114 4.66 21.48 11.97
N ASP A 115 3.59 21.34 12.74
CA ASP A 115 2.96 20.05 13.04
C ASP A 115 2.39 19.41 11.77
N VAL A 116 1.95 20.22 10.83
CA VAL A 116 1.45 19.76 9.52
C VAL A 116 2.58 19.18 8.69
N SER A 117 3.71 19.88 8.64
CA SER A 117 4.92 19.37 7.95
C SER A 117 5.41 18.07 8.58
N ASN A 118 5.42 17.98 9.91
CA ASN A 118 5.82 16.76 10.62
C ASN A 118 4.85 15.60 10.35
N ASN A 119 3.54 15.82 10.50
CA ASN A 119 2.51 14.81 10.23
C ASN A 119 2.52 14.33 8.78
N TYR A 120 2.77 15.24 7.84
CA TYR A 120 2.94 14.92 6.43
C TYR A 120 4.14 13.99 6.21
N ALA A 121 5.27 14.32 6.83
CA ALA A 121 6.47 13.51 6.76
C ALA A 121 6.23 12.11 7.38
N THR A 122 5.56 12.02 8.53
CA THR A 122 5.19 10.74 9.15
C THR A 122 4.22 9.93 8.29
N LEU A 123 3.30 10.55 7.55
CA LEU A 123 2.42 9.83 6.60
C LEU A 123 3.19 9.21 5.42
N MET A 124 4.18 9.94 4.87
CA MET A 124 5.05 9.39 3.81
C MET A 124 5.80 8.16 4.30
N ASP A 125 6.37 8.24 5.51
CA ASP A 125 7.08 7.13 6.15
C ASP A 125 6.16 5.93 6.39
N ALA A 126 4.99 6.15 6.98
CA ALA A 126 4.03 5.08 7.22
C ALA A 126 3.54 4.41 5.93
N THR A 127 3.48 5.18 4.84
CA THR A 127 3.16 4.66 3.50
C THR A 127 4.28 3.79 2.95
N ALA A 128 5.54 4.19 3.13
CA ALA A 128 6.69 3.36 2.80
C ALA A 128 6.66 2.03 3.59
N THR A 129 6.42 2.09 4.91
CA THR A 129 6.30 0.88 5.75
C THR A 129 5.18 -0.04 5.29
N CYS A 130 4.03 0.52 4.90
CA CYS A 130 2.94 -0.27 4.31
C CYS A 130 3.36 -0.94 3.00
N GLN A 131 4.17 -0.27 2.16
CA GLN A 131 4.69 -0.87 0.93
C GLN A 131 5.67 -2.02 1.22
N LEU A 132 6.54 -1.84 2.22
CA LEU A 132 7.43 -2.90 2.71
C LEU A 132 6.65 -4.15 3.10
N TYR A 133 5.60 -4.00 3.91
CA TYR A 133 4.79 -5.15 4.31
C TYR A 133 4.02 -5.78 3.15
N ALA A 134 3.48 -4.98 2.22
CA ALA A 134 2.82 -5.52 1.03
C ALA A 134 3.78 -6.35 0.16
N ASN A 135 5.01 -5.86 -0.03
CA ASN A 135 6.03 -6.58 -0.80
C ASN A 135 6.51 -7.83 -0.08
N LEU A 136 6.65 -7.77 1.25
CA LEU A 136 6.99 -8.93 2.08
C LEU A 136 5.95 -10.04 1.90
N MET A 137 4.65 -9.70 1.98
CA MET A 137 3.57 -10.67 1.76
C MET A 137 3.58 -11.22 0.33
N GLN A 138 3.88 -10.40 -0.68
CA GLN A 138 4.03 -10.87 -2.05
C GLN A 138 5.18 -11.87 -2.19
N VAL A 139 6.37 -11.59 -1.65
CA VAL A 139 7.50 -12.53 -1.68
C VAL A 139 7.15 -13.83 -0.97
N ALA A 140 6.37 -13.77 0.11
CA ALA A 140 5.96 -14.97 0.86
C ALA A 140 4.92 -15.83 0.12
N GLN A 141 3.96 -15.21 -0.56
CA GLN A 141 2.81 -15.92 -1.17
C GLN A 141 2.97 -16.18 -2.66
N LYS A 142 3.75 -15.37 -3.37
CA LYS A 142 3.99 -15.46 -4.82
C LYS A 142 5.45 -15.08 -5.16
N PRO A 143 6.45 -15.84 -4.67
CA PRO A 143 7.87 -15.53 -4.81
C PRO A 143 8.37 -15.47 -6.26
N GLU A 144 7.69 -16.15 -7.19
CA GLU A 144 8.00 -16.17 -8.62
C GLU A 144 7.40 -14.97 -9.38
N GLY A 145 6.55 -14.17 -8.74
CA GLY A 145 5.86 -13.04 -9.36
C GLY A 145 4.73 -13.48 -10.29
N PHE A 146 4.34 -12.60 -11.22
CA PHE A 146 3.27 -12.82 -12.18
C PHE A 146 3.78 -12.62 -13.60
N ASN A 147 3.29 -13.44 -14.54
CA ASN A 147 3.42 -13.12 -15.95
C ASN A 147 2.33 -12.11 -16.35
N ILE A 148 2.67 -10.82 -16.32
CA ILE A 148 1.71 -9.74 -16.61
C ILE A 148 1.13 -9.76 -18.03
N THR A 149 1.66 -10.60 -18.94
CA THR A 149 1.09 -10.79 -20.29
C THR A 149 -0.14 -11.70 -20.28
N SER A 150 -0.21 -12.66 -19.36
CA SER A 150 -1.30 -13.64 -19.28
C SER A 150 -2.10 -13.55 -17.97
N GLU A 151 -1.51 -13.02 -16.92
CA GLU A 151 -2.05 -13.02 -15.55
C GLU A 151 -2.32 -11.60 -15.02
N ALA A 152 -2.40 -10.59 -15.89
CA ALA A 152 -2.52 -9.19 -15.51
C ALA A 152 -3.58 -8.93 -14.42
N GLY A 153 -4.82 -9.39 -14.59
CA GLY A 153 -5.88 -9.14 -13.61
C GLY A 153 -5.67 -9.89 -12.29
N LEU A 154 -5.16 -11.12 -12.32
CA LEU A 154 -4.75 -11.82 -11.10
C LEU A 154 -3.67 -11.02 -10.36
N ALA A 155 -2.69 -10.52 -11.09
CA ALA A 155 -1.57 -9.77 -10.55
C ALA A 155 -2.02 -8.44 -9.91
N TYR A 156 -2.92 -7.70 -10.57
CA TYR A 156 -3.55 -6.49 -10.02
C TYR A 156 -4.38 -6.78 -8.78
N ASN A 157 -5.24 -7.80 -8.84
CA ASN A 157 -6.10 -8.17 -7.73
C ASN A 157 -5.27 -8.61 -6.52
N PHE A 158 -4.21 -9.37 -6.75
CA PHE A 158 -3.27 -9.78 -5.73
C PHE A 158 -2.55 -8.58 -5.11
N GLN A 159 -2.01 -7.66 -5.91
CA GLN A 159 -1.33 -6.48 -5.38
C GLN A 159 -2.25 -5.55 -4.60
N ALA A 160 -3.47 -5.30 -5.10
CA ALA A 160 -4.47 -4.51 -4.38
C ALA A 160 -4.83 -5.16 -3.04
N LYS A 161 -4.95 -6.50 -3.02
CA LYS A 161 -5.16 -7.26 -1.79
C LYS A 161 -3.98 -7.15 -0.83
N MET A 162 -2.74 -7.34 -1.28
CA MET A 162 -1.56 -7.23 -0.42
C MET A 162 -1.41 -5.83 0.19
N ALA A 163 -1.72 -4.78 -0.58
CA ALA A 163 -1.73 -3.40 -0.07
C ALA A 163 -2.81 -3.19 1.00
N PHE A 164 -4.00 -3.77 0.82
CA PHE A 164 -5.07 -3.74 1.83
C PHE A 164 -4.71 -4.54 3.09
N ASP A 165 -4.22 -5.77 2.92
CA ASP A 165 -3.84 -6.66 4.02
C ASP A 165 -2.64 -6.12 4.81
N ALA A 166 -1.70 -5.42 4.14
CA ALA A 166 -0.62 -4.70 4.82
C ALA A 166 -1.15 -3.61 5.76
N MET A 167 -2.19 -2.88 5.35
CA MET A 167 -2.87 -1.90 6.20
C MET A 167 -3.62 -2.56 7.36
N MET A 168 -4.43 -3.58 7.06
CA MET A 168 -5.30 -4.24 8.04
C MET A 168 -4.58 -5.22 8.97
N GLY A 169 -3.37 -5.66 8.63
CA GLY A 169 -2.56 -6.58 9.41
C GLY A 169 -1.46 -5.84 10.19
N PRO A 170 -0.20 -5.86 9.72
CA PRO A 170 0.93 -5.32 10.48
C PRO A 170 0.83 -3.82 10.75
N MET A 171 0.18 -3.04 9.87
CA MET A 171 -0.02 -1.62 10.10
C MET A 171 -1.22 -1.29 10.99
N ALA A 172 -2.08 -2.27 11.32
CA ALA A 172 -3.31 -1.98 12.03
C ALA A 172 -3.09 -1.49 13.46
N GLY A 173 -1.96 -1.82 14.07
CA GLY A 173 -1.56 -1.25 15.36
C GLY A 173 -1.32 0.27 15.31
N TYR A 174 -0.97 0.82 14.15
CA TYR A 174 -0.64 2.24 13.97
C TYR A 174 -1.81 3.07 13.44
N TYR A 175 -2.84 2.43 12.89
CA TYR A 175 -3.99 3.11 12.30
C TYR A 175 -5.29 2.83 13.05
N SER A 176 -6.13 3.85 13.17
CA SER A 176 -7.53 3.69 13.54
C SER A 176 -8.37 3.70 12.27
N PHE A 177 -9.10 2.61 12.02
CA PHE A 177 -9.89 2.43 10.79
C PHE A 177 -11.32 2.89 11.01
N GLY A 178 -11.79 3.78 10.15
CA GLY A 178 -13.20 4.12 10.02
C GLY A 178 -13.95 3.09 9.17
N SER A 179 -15.28 3.22 9.13
CA SER A 179 -16.10 2.44 8.21
C SER A 179 -15.81 2.84 6.76
N GLY A 180 -15.66 1.84 5.88
CA GLY A 180 -15.51 2.07 4.44
C GLY A 180 -16.82 2.50 3.80
N LEU A 181 -16.79 3.55 2.97
CA LEU A 181 -17.91 3.93 2.10
C LEU A 181 -17.73 3.26 0.74
N SER A 182 -18.67 2.41 0.35
CA SER A 182 -18.65 1.75 -0.95
C SER A 182 -19.71 2.33 -1.89
N GLN A 183 -19.30 2.61 -3.13
CA GLN A 183 -20.15 3.14 -4.19
C GLN A 183 -19.91 2.34 -5.46
N THR A 184 -20.99 2.00 -6.17
CA THR A 184 -20.92 1.29 -7.46
C THR A 184 -21.47 2.17 -8.57
N TYR A 185 -20.81 2.15 -9.71
CA TYR A 185 -21.07 2.98 -10.88
C TYR A 185 -21.25 2.12 -12.12
N ASN A 186 -22.17 2.54 -12.99
CA ASN A 186 -22.49 1.87 -14.25
C ASN A 186 -22.97 2.93 -15.26
N ASP A 187 -22.02 3.68 -15.80
CA ASP A 187 -22.30 4.88 -16.62
C ASP A 187 -21.90 4.65 -18.07
N THR A 188 -22.75 5.06 -19.03
CA THR A 188 -22.40 5.06 -20.46
C THR A 188 -21.75 6.39 -20.84
N ILE A 189 -20.45 6.38 -21.12
CA ILE A 189 -19.63 7.57 -21.35
C ILE A 189 -18.82 7.47 -22.63
N PRO A 190 -18.47 8.60 -23.29
CA PRO A 190 -17.52 8.60 -24.39
C PRO A 190 -16.18 8.00 -23.97
N LYS A 191 -15.57 7.18 -24.83
CA LYS A 191 -14.31 6.49 -24.52
C LYS A 191 -13.17 7.46 -24.16
N ASN A 192 -13.12 8.61 -24.81
CA ASN A 192 -12.14 9.68 -24.50
C ASN A 192 -12.39 10.40 -23.16
N GLN A 193 -13.56 10.22 -22.54
CA GLN A 193 -13.92 10.83 -21.25
C GLN A 193 -13.79 9.87 -20.07
N VAL A 194 -13.52 8.58 -20.30
CA VAL A 194 -13.44 7.55 -19.24
C VAL A 194 -12.47 7.95 -18.15
N HIS A 195 -11.30 8.46 -18.54
CA HIS A 195 -10.26 8.88 -17.61
C HIS A 195 -10.74 10.03 -16.70
N ALA A 196 -11.25 11.11 -17.28
CA ALA A 196 -11.75 12.26 -16.53
C ALA A 196 -12.96 11.88 -15.64
N HIS A 197 -13.85 11.01 -16.13
CA HIS A 197 -14.98 10.49 -15.37
C HIS A 197 -14.53 9.71 -14.14
N LEU A 198 -13.59 8.78 -14.31
CA LEU A 198 -13.06 7.97 -13.21
C LEU A 198 -12.39 8.84 -12.14
N LEU A 199 -11.52 9.78 -12.54
CA LEU A 199 -10.87 10.71 -11.61
C LEU A 199 -11.86 11.62 -10.89
N GLY A 200 -12.88 12.08 -11.61
CA GLY A 200 -13.98 12.84 -11.02
C GLY A 200 -14.65 12.08 -9.89
N LYS A 201 -15.00 10.81 -10.11
CA LYS A 201 -15.61 9.94 -9.08
C LYS A 201 -14.64 9.59 -7.95
N LEU A 202 -13.36 9.38 -8.25
CA LEU A 202 -12.33 9.05 -7.27
C LEU A 202 -12.15 10.13 -6.20
N PHE A 203 -12.23 11.41 -6.62
CA PHE A 203 -11.90 12.54 -5.77
C PHE A 203 -13.07 13.44 -5.36
N ASP A 204 -14.31 13.09 -5.72
CA ASP A 204 -15.49 13.92 -5.49
C ASP A 204 -15.69 14.26 -3.99
N GLY A 205 -15.43 13.29 -3.11
CA GLY A 205 -15.61 13.43 -1.66
C GLY A 205 -14.54 14.25 -0.93
N PHE A 206 -13.47 14.70 -1.58
CA PHE A 206 -12.32 15.31 -0.92
C PHE A 206 -12.30 16.86 -0.97
N SER A 207 -13.28 17.47 -1.64
CA SER A 207 -13.40 18.94 -1.76
C SER A 207 -12.12 19.64 -2.27
N PHE A 208 -11.32 18.97 -3.10
CA PHE A 208 -10.13 19.57 -3.70
C PHE A 208 -10.48 20.69 -4.68
N ASP A 209 -9.66 21.74 -4.68
CA ASP A 209 -9.73 22.80 -5.68
C ASP A 209 -9.28 22.29 -7.06
N ALA A 210 -9.58 23.06 -8.11
CA ALA A 210 -9.29 22.67 -9.50
C ALA A 210 -7.79 22.47 -9.78
N ASP A 211 -6.91 23.26 -9.15
CA ASP A 211 -5.45 23.17 -9.31
C ASP A 211 -4.93 21.89 -8.67
N THR A 212 -5.39 21.58 -7.45
CA THR A 212 -5.08 20.31 -6.77
C THR A 212 -5.57 19.11 -7.57
N LYS A 213 -6.80 19.14 -8.11
CA LYS A 213 -7.34 18.08 -8.99
C LYS A 213 -6.48 17.90 -10.25
N THR A 214 -6.00 18.99 -10.84
CA THR A 214 -5.13 18.94 -12.03
C THR A 214 -3.76 18.34 -11.71
N LYS A 215 -3.19 18.67 -10.54
CA LYS A 215 -1.93 18.06 -10.07
C LYS A 215 -2.09 16.59 -9.72
N LEU A 216 -3.26 16.16 -9.23
CA LEU A 216 -3.60 14.76 -8.97
C LEU A 216 -3.78 13.96 -10.27
N ASP A 217 -4.27 14.61 -11.32
CA ASP A 217 -4.47 14.01 -12.64
C ASP A 217 -3.15 13.56 -13.28
N ALA A 218 -2.08 14.35 -13.18
CA ALA A 218 -0.79 14.03 -13.81
C ALA A 218 -0.16 12.67 -13.38
N PRO A 219 0.03 12.35 -12.08
CA PRO A 219 0.59 11.05 -11.67
C PRO A 219 -0.34 9.88 -12.02
N LEU A 220 -1.66 10.09 -11.98
CA LEU A 220 -2.63 9.04 -12.34
C LEU A 220 -2.70 8.83 -13.86
N SER A 221 -2.56 9.89 -14.65
CA SER A 221 -2.38 9.81 -16.10
C SER A 221 -1.14 9.01 -16.47
N ASN A 222 -0.02 9.23 -15.77
CA ASN A 222 1.21 8.46 -15.96
C ASN A 222 1.03 6.98 -15.60
N PHE A 223 0.29 6.69 -14.52
CA PHE A 223 -0.08 5.33 -14.16
C PHE A 223 -0.92 4.67 -15.26
N VAL A 224 -2.00 5.33 -15.71
CA VAL A 224 -2.88 4.84 -16.79
C VAL A 224 -2.13 4.65 -18.10
N ALA A 225 -1.16 5.50 -18.42
CA ALA A 225 -0.30 5.32 -19.58
C ALA A 225 0.51 4.02 -19.52
N GLY A 226 0.99 3.62 -18.34
CA GLY A 226 1.64 2.33 -18.10
C GLY A 226 0.71 1.13 -18.33
N LEU A 227 -0.58 1.28 -18.05
CA LEU A 227 -1.59 0.23 -18.26
C LEU A 227 -1.84 -0.10 -19.74
N LYS A 228 -1.57 0.84 -20.66
CA LYS A 228 -1.84 0.67 -22.10
C LYS A 228 -1.06 -0.47 -22.75
N ASN A 229 0.05 -0.88 -22.13
CA ASN A 229 0.92 -1.94 -22.65
C ASN A 229 0.62 -3.32 -22.06
N ILE A 230 -0.37 -3.41 -21.15
CA ILE A 230 -0.74 -4.66 -20.51
C ILE A 230 -1.72 -5.39 -21.40
N HIS A 231 -1.25 -6.46 -22.04
CA HIS A 231 -2.08 -7.36 -22.81
C HIS A 231 -2.91 -8.22 -21.85
N SER A 232 -4.21 -8.24 -22.06
CA SER A 232 -5.14 -8.88 -21.13
C SER A 232 -5.90 -10.07 -21.73
N GLN A 233 -5.46 -10.52 -22.90
CA GLN A 233 -6.04 -11.68 -23.56
C GLN A 233 -5.72 -12.94 -22.74
N GLY A 234 -6.77 -13.67 -22.33
CA GLY A 234 -6.65 -14.91 -21.55
C GLY A 234 -6.81 -14.77 -20.03
N ASN A 235 -7.13 -13.58 -19.53
CA ASN A 235 -7.22 -13.34 -18.09
C ASN A 235 -8.48 -14.01 -17.46
N PRO A 236 -8.33 -14.89 -16.45
CA PRO A 236 -9.44 -15.64 -15.85
C PRO A 236 -10.29 -14.83 -14.87
N THR A 237 -9.99 -13.55 -14.64
CA THR A 237 -10.65 -12.71 -13.62
C THR A 237 -11.78 -11.85 -14.20
N ASN A 238 -12.85 -11.68 -13.43
CA ASN A 238 -13.98 -10.82 -13.80
C ASN A 238 -13.72 -9.33 -13.53
N THR A 239 -12.69 -8.99 -12.75
CA THR A 239 -12.36 -7.61 -12.37
C THR A 239 -10.86 -7.34 -12.37
N PHE A 240 -10.51 -6.06 -12.54
CA PHE A 240 -9.22 -5.50 -12.18
C PHE A 240 -9.39 -4.64 -10.93
N ASP A 241 -8.67 -5.00 -9.90
CA ASP A 241 -8.73 -4.33 -8.61
C ASP A 241 -7.46 -3.48 -8.42
N PHE A 242 -7.64 -2.25 -7.95
CA PHE A 242 -6.58 -1.29 -7.72
C PHE A 242 -6.69 -0.74 -6.31
N MET A 243 -5.55 -0.40 -5.72
CA MET A 243 -5.49 0.27 -4.42
C MET A 243 -4.69 1.56 -4.55
N LEU A 244 -5.31 2.68 -4.20
CA LEU A 244 -4.65 3.97 -4.08
C LEU A 244 -4.63 4.40 -2.61
N ARG A 245 -3.46 4.87 -2.17
CA ARG A 245 -3.30 5.52 -0.87
C ARG A 245 -3.25 7.02 -1.09
N LEU A 246 -4.27 7.72 -0.58
CA LEU A 246 -4.35 9.17 -0.58
C LEU A 246 -4.11 9.69 0.84
N ASN A 247 -2.97 10.31 1.06
CA ASN A 247 -2.56 10.80 2.36
C ASN A 247 -2.87 12.29 2.49
N LEU A 248 -3.60 12.66 3.54
CA LEU A 248 -4.02 14.02 3.86
C LEU A 248 -3.74 14.32 5.34
N VAL A 249 -3.53 15.59 5.64
CA VAL A 249 -3.51 16.09 7.03
C VAL A 249 -4.69 17.04 7.21
N PRO A 250 -5.94 16.54 7.37
CA PRO A 250 -7.09 17.39 7.61
C PRO A 250 -6.94 18.23 8.88
N ARG A 251 -7.43 19.47 8.80
CA ARG A 251 -7.59 20.39 9.93
C ARG A 251 -8.97 20.17 10.55
N ILE A 252 -9.01 19.76 11.82
CA ILE A 252 -10.24 19.43 12.55
C ILE A 252 -10.44 20.44 13.68
N ASN A 253 -11.60 21.10 13.73
CA ASN A 253 -11.99 21.94 14.86
C ASN A 253 -12.49 21.05 16.01
N VAL A 254 -11.71 20.93 17.09
CA VAL A 254 -12.07 20.06 18.24
C VAL A 254 -12.96 20.74 19.26
N THR A 255 -13.16 22.05 19.16
CA THR A 255 -14.05 22.79 20.06
C THR A 255 -15.51 22.74 19.63
N GLY A 256 -15.75 22.50 18.34
CA GLY A 256 -17.07 22.68 17.72
C GLY A 256 -17.56 24.14 17.69
N SER A 257 -16.72 25.10 18.11
CA SER A 257 -17.03 26.52 18.08
C SER A 257 -16.27 27.20 16.93
N ASP A 258 -16.98 27.92 16.09
CA ASP A 258 -16.37 28.73 15.02
C ASP A 258 -15.85 30.07 15.53
N SER A 259 -16.25 30.51 16.73
CA SER A 259 -15.79 31.78 17.31
C SER A 259 -14.41 31.67 17.96
N ASP A 260 -14.10 30.51 18.56
CA ASP A 260 -12.83 30.20 19.22
C ASP A 260 -12.34 28.79 18.84
N PRO A 261 -12.00 28.54 17.57
CA PRO A 261 -11.66 27.22 17.10
C PRO A 261 -10.27 26.80 17.60
N ILE A 262 -10.20 25.65 18.27
CA ILE A 262 -8.94 24.92 18.45
C ILE A 262 -8.85 23.89 17.33
N TYR A 263 -7.82 24.02 16.51
CA TYR A 263 -7.56 23.11 15.42
C TYR A 263 -6.55 22.04 15.81
N VAL A 264 -6.83 20.80 15.44
CA VAL A 264 -5.85 19.70 15.42
C VAL A 264 -5.63 19.25 13.98
N TYR A 265 -4.41 18.78 13.70
CA TYR A 265 -4.00 18.32 12.39
C TYR A 265 -3.83 16.81 12.46
N GLN A 266 -4.78 16.06 11.90
CA GLN A 266 -4.82 14.61 12.05
C GLN A 266 -4.21 13.94 10.80
N PRO A 267 -3.04 13.29 10.88
CA PRO A 267 -2.52 12.53 9.74
C PRO A 267 -3.49 11.40 9.39
N THR A 268 -3.98 11.40 8.14
CA THR A 268 -5.03 10.51 7.66
C THR A 268 -4.66 9.91 6.30
N THR A 269 -4.72 8.59 6.18
CA THR A 269 -4.63 7.86 4.92
C THR A 269 -6.03 7.43 4.49
N TYR A 270 -6.44 7.82 3.30
CA TYR A 270 -7.64 7.29 2.65
C TYR A 270 -7.23 6.14 1.74
N LEU A 271 -7.69 4.95 2.09
CA LEU A 271 -7.52 3.75 1.28
C LEU A 271 -8.65 3.70 0.27
N ILE A 272 -8.31 3.90 -1.00
CA ILE A 272 -9.26 3.89 -2.09
C ILE A 272 -9.08 2.60 -2.86
N TYR A 273 -9.95 1.64 -2.58
CA TYR A 273 -9.99 0.35 -3.24
C TYR A 273 -10.97 0.41 -4.40
N MET A 274 -10.50 0.18 -5.62
CA MET A 274 -11.30 0.24 -6.83
C MET A 274 -11.41 -1.15 -7.44
N LYS A 275 -12.61 -1.54 -7.88
CA LYS A 275 -12.83 -2.74 -8.70
C LYS A 275 -13.45 -2.33 -10.02
N ILE A 276 -12.79 -2.62 -11.12
CA ILE A 276 -13.28 -2.33 -12.47
C ILE A 276 -13.66 -3.64 -13.14
N ASP A 277 -14.85 -3.70 -13.75
CA ASP A 277 -15.25 -4.86 -14.55
C ASP A 277 -14.24 -5.08 -15.70
N ALA A 278 -13.73 -6.30 -15.82
CA ALA A 278 -12.65 -6.62 -16.75
C ALA A 278 -13.01 -6.30 -18.20
N ASN A 279 -14.24 -6.58 -18.63
CA ASN A 279 -14.67 -6.30 -19.99
C ASN A 279 -14.70 -4.77 -20.26
N THR A 280 -15.25 -3.99 -19.33
CA THR A 280 -15.29 -2.52 -19.50
C THR A 280 -13.90 -1.89 -19.40
N PHE A 281 -13.02 -2.45 -18.57
CA PHE A 281 -11.61 -2.07 -18.50
C PHE A 281 -10.91 -2.28 -19.84
N TYR A 282 -11.08 -3.45 -20.47
CA TYR A 282 -10.50 -3.74 -21.79
C TYR A 282 -11.02 -2.83 -22.89
N GLN A 283 -12.33 -2.58 -22.90
CA GLN A 283 -12.92 -1.66 -23.87
C GLN A 283 -12.37 -0.25 -23.70
N SER A 284 -12.06 0.16 -22.46
CA SER A 284 -11.49 1.48 -22.17
C SER A 284 -10.01 1.62 -22.56
N THR A 285 -9.21 0.55 -22.48
CA THR A 285 -7.77 0.58 -22.74
C THR A 285 -7.35 0.12 -24.14
N SER A 286 -8.21 -0.60 -24.87
CA SER A 286 -7.91 -1.11 -26.22
C SER A 286 -7.79 0.00 -27.28
N LYS A 287 -6.82 -0.14 -28.20
CA LYS A 287 -6.61 0.79 -29.33
C LYS A 287 -7.52 0.52 -30.53
N SER A 288 -8.10 -0.68 -30.64
CA SER A 288 -8.95 -1.10 -31.76
C SER A 288 -10.32 -0.43 -31.71
N GLY A 289 -10.86 -0.09 -32.89
CA GLY A 289 -12.02 0.79 -33.11
C GLY A 289 -13.36 0.25 -32.60
N GLY A 290 -13.50 0.20 -31.28
CA GLY A 290 -14.78 -0.01 -30.61
C GLY A 290 -15.67 1.24 -30.65
N GLU A 291 -16.92 1.05 -30.22
CA GLU A 291 -17.93 2.11 -30.10
C GLU A 291 -17.37 3.37 -29.41
N ASP A 292 -17.76 4.55 -29.90
CA ASP A 292 -17.33 5.85 -29.35
C ASP A 292 -17.73 6.02 -27.87
N ARG A 293 -18.67 5.21 -27.40
CA ARG A 293 -19.16 5.18 -26.02
C ARG A 293 -19.01 3.78 -25.45
N ILE A 294 -18.66 3.71 -24.18
CA ILE A 294 -18.60 2.46 -23.43
C ILE A 294 -19.47 2.57 -22.18
N THR A 295 -20.08 1.47 -21.77
CA THR A 295 -20.72 1.38 -20.45
C THR A 295 -19.64 0.97 -19.46
N PHE A 296 -19.13 1.92 -18.68
CA PHE A 296 -18.01 1.71 -17.77
C PHE A 296 -18.53 1.33 -16.37
N LYS A 297 -18.13 0.14 -15.90
CA LYS A 297 -18.62 -0.46 -14.66
C LYS A 297 -17.49 -0.59 -13.66
N PHE A 298 -17.66 0.06 -12.51
CA PHE A 298 -16.65 0.01 -11.45
C PHE A 298 -17.29 0.26 -10.09
N SER A 299 -16.59 -0.13 -9.03
CA SER A 299 -16.92 0.24 -7.66
C SER A 299 -15.70 0.85 -6.98
N ILE A 300 -15.95 1.80 -6.08
CA ILE A 300 -14.94 2.45 -5.25
C ILE A 300 -15.35 2.24 -3.80
N THR A 301 -14.43 1.73 -3.00
CA THR A 301 -14.55 1.70 -1.55
C THR A 301 -13.47 2.58 -0.95
N THR A 302 -13.89 3.62 -0.23
CA THR A 302 -12.97 4.55 0.44
C THR A 302 -13.03 4.30 1.94
N THR A 303 -11.89 3.94 2.53
CA THR A 303 -11.75 3.72 3.98
C THR A 303 -10.83 4.79 4.55
N LYS A 304 -11.36 5.56 5.51
CA LYS A 304 -10.57 6.56 6.24
C LYS A 304 -9.75 5.87 7.33
N CYS A 305 -8.44 6.07 7.35
CA CYS A 305 -7.52 5.50 8.32
C CYS A 305 -6.72 6.61 8.99
N GLU A 306 -6.89 6.81 10.30
CA GLU A 306 -6.20 7.85 11.05
C GLU A 306 -4.93 7.29 11.66
N LEU A 307 -3.78 7.91 11.36
CA LEU A 307 -2.49 7.47 11.85
C LEU A 307 -2.26 7.93 13.29
N ASN A 308 -1.92 6.99 14.17
CA ASN A 308 -1.36 7.27 15.47
C ASN A 308 0.14 7.57 15.31
N SER A 309 0.44 8.83 15.01
CA SER A 309 1.82 9.28 14.77
C SER A 309 2.74 8.97 15.95
N ARG A 310 2.29 9.17 17.19
CA ARG A 310 3.08 8.85 18.39
C ARG A 310 3.55 7.39 18.42
N ARG A 311 2.64 6.45 18.18
CA ARG A 311 2.98 5.01 18.17
C ARG A 311 3.89 4.66 17.00
N PHE A 312 3.69 5.28 15.84
CA PHE A 312 4.55 5.07 14.69
C PHE A 312 5.98 5.58 14.96
N GLU A 313 6.12 6.79 15.51
CA GLU A 313 7.41 7.39 15.85
C GLU A 313 8.21 6.56 16.86
N GLN A 314 7.55 5.85 17.79
CA GLN A 314 8.22 4.94 18.73
C GLN A 314 8.96 3.78 18.04
N ASN A 315 8.47 3.33 16.88
CA ASN A 315 9.06 2.22 16.12
C ASN A 315 9.83 2.69 14.88
N ARG A 316 9.97 4.01 14.71
CA ARG A 316 10.60 4.62 13.53
C ARG A 316 12.04 4.17 13.33
N ALA A 317 12.83 4.12 14.40
CA ALA A 317 14.22 3.68 14.32
C ALA A 317 14.35 2.23 13.81
N THR A 318 13.42 1.35 14.21
CA THR A 318 13.37 -0.03 13.70
C THR A 318 13.04 -0.05 12.21
N PHE A 319 12.05 0.73 11.76
CA PHE A 319 11.74 0.83 10.34
C PHE A 319 12.89 1.41 9.53
N ASP A 320 13.57 2.46 10.03
CA ASP A 320 14.76 3.02 9.40
C ASP A 320 15.85 1.97 9.18
N GLN A 321 16.10 1.12 10.17
CA GLN A 321 17.06 0.01 10.05
C GLN A 321 16.65 -1.00 8.97
N LEU A 322 15.36 -1.39 8.93
CA LEU A 322 14.86 -2.29 7.90
C LEU A 322 15.04 -1.72 6.48
N PHE A 323 14.73 -0.43 6.30
CA PHE A 323 14.92 0.24 5.01
C PHE A 323 16.39 0.37 4.64
N MET A 324 17.26 0.70 5.60
CA MET A 324 18.70 0.77 5.37
C MET A 324 19.26 -0.58 4.91
N GLU A 325 18.85 -1.68 5.54
CA GLU A 325 19.29 -3.03 5.18
C GLU A 325 18.80 -3.44 3.79
N LEU A 326 17.54 -3.17 3.47
CA LEU A 326 16.91 -3.65 2.23
C LEU A 326 17.18 -2.76 1.02
N THR A 327 17.33 -1.45 1.21
CA THR A 327 17.33 -0.48 0.11
C THR A 327 18.57 0.40 0.08
N GLN A 328 19.46 0.30 1.08
CA GLN A 328 20.58 1.23 1.31
C GLN A 328 20.16 2.69 1.49
N ASN A 329 18.87 2.94 1.69
CA ASN A 329 18.27 4.23 1.98
C ASN A 329 17.59 4.13 3.34
N ASN A 330 17.62 5.20 4.13
CA ASN A 330 16.77 5.26 5.32
C ASN A 330 15.29 5.38 4.89
N MET A 331 14.36 5.17 5.82
CA MET A 331 12.92 5.17 5.50
C MET A 331 12.48 6.51 4.92
N ARG A 332 13.01 7.63 5.46
CA ARG A 332 12.70 8.97 4.97
C ARG A 332 13.07 9.13 3.51
N THR A 333 14.32 8.85 3.12
CA THR A 333 14.79 8.95 1.74
C THR A 333 13.99 8.04 0.81
N TYR A 334 13.74 6.79 1.21
CA TYR A 334 12.90 5.90 0.42
C TYR A 334 11.46 6.43 0.26
N SER A 335 10.88 6.97 1.34
CA SER A 335 9.53 7.54 1.32
C SER A 335 9.41 8.72 0.35
N GLU A 336 10.44 9.56 0.26
CA GLU A 336 10.47 10.71 -0.65
C GLU A 336 10.55 10.27 -2.12
N LEU A 337 11.21 9.14 -2.40
CA LEU A 337 11.28 8.54 -3.73
C LEU A 337 9.95 7.87 -4.13
N LEU A 338 9.28 7.22 -3.17
CA LEU A 338 8.03 6.48 -3.40
C LEU A 338 6.81 7.40 -3.59
N ASN A 339 6.70 8.45 -2.78
CA ASN A 339 5.48 9.24 -2.67
C ASN A 339 5.43 10.38 -3.70
N THR A 340 4.29 10.56 -4.36
CA THR A 340 4.02 11.76 -5.15
C THR A 340 3.48 12.87 -4.25
N GLN A 341 4.19 14.00 -4.23
CA GLN A 341 3.88 15.13 -3.37
C GLN A 341 3.12 16.22 -4.14
N ILE A 342 1.94 16.61 -3.65
CA ILE A 342 1.08 17.63 -4.27
C ILE A 342 0.83 18.75 -3.28
N LYS A 343 1.20 19.99 -3.61
CA LYS A 343 0.85 21.16 -2.80
C LYS A 343 -0.51 21.71 -3.22
N SER A 344 -1.46 21.74 -2.29
CA SER A 344 -2.74 22.43 -2.50
C SER A 344 -2.54 23.95 -2.49
N LYS A 345 -3.35 24.67 -3.25
CA LYS A 345 -3.44 26.14 -3.12
C LYS A 345 -4.27 26.49 -1.89
N GLU A 346 -4.02 27.66 -1.30
CA GLU A 346 -4.89 28.20 -0.25
C GLU A 346 -6.31 28.33 -0.79
N SER A 347 -7.22 27.50 -0.28
CA SER A 347 -8.63 27.82 -0.33
C SER A 347 -8.87 28.95 0.66
N ASN A 348 -9.28 30.10 0.14
CA ASN A 348 -9.66 31.24 0.96
C ASN A 348 -10.64 30.77 2.05
N PRO A 349 -10.36 30.99 3.35
CA PRO A 349 -11.18 30.45 4.43
C PRO A 349 -12.58 31.10 4.56
N GLY A 350 -12.96 32.00 3.64
CA GLY A 350 -14.27 32.66 3.59
C GLY A 350 -15.22 32.10 2.52
N GLY A 351 -14.98 30.89 2.01
CA GLY A 351 -15.77 30.28 0.94
C GLY A 351 -16.94 29.43 1.39
N LYS A 352 -17.82 29.94 2.27
CA LYS A 352 -19.27 29.73 2.28
C LYS A 352 -19.93 30.74 3.20
#